data_AF-A0A842U5P4-F1
#
_entry.id   AF-A0A842U5P4-F1
#
_cell.length_a   1.000
_cell.length_b   1.000
_cell.length_c   1.000
_cell.angle_alpha   90.00
_cell.angle_beta   90.00
_cell.angle_gamma   90.00
#
_symmetry.space_group_name_H-M   'P 1'
#
loop_
_entity.id
_entity.type
_entity.pdbx_description
1 polymer ?
#
loop_
_entity_poly.entity_id
_entity_poly.type
_entity_poly.pdbx_seq_one_letter_code
_entity_poly.pdbx_strand_id
1 'polypeptide(L)'
;MTSIHEKEFQQRLLQVVNKLVGIANTQSTRYKSKWEEYLGAINKEPYIVRRLILDKQKFIDDLKYRVDFLKHLDDAIIDGFYTIKSLLETLYRDYFDSDFSKKSFKDEEQLILKYYIAKEILGNLIQYNKMDHETVPLKYNIMARNYLLIKLSGLTDEEILENMKKLNIDVSLEKLHELMNKVENDGIIKKTVQDGGTIFYTINKEIKLSDSLKKKYNNLLRPVVEWPTQFWRSFYNLRELNVSIEDDCKFKDFLQKVLSKSAIQGFSAADFVIKNLKKYYEKILRETSE
;
A
#
# COMPACT_ATOMS: atom_id res chain seq x y z
N MET A 1 1.37 -21.55 -18.72
CA MET A 1 0.38 -20.47 -18.93
C MET A 1 -0.65 -21.00 -19.90
N THR A 2 -1.95 -20.79 -19.65
CA THR A 2 -3.01 -21.19 -20.57
C THR A 2 -3.06 -20.19 -21.73
N SER A 3 -3.03 -20.69 -22.96
CA SER A 3 -3.22 -19.88 -24.16
C SER A 3 -4.71 -19.70 -24.41
N ILE A 4 -5.14 -18.47 -24.71
CA ILE A 4 -6.55 -18.13 -24.85
C ILE A 4 -6.81 -17.24 -26.08
N HIS A 5 -7.96 -17.43 -26.70
CA HIS A 5 -8.47 -16.62 -27.80
C HIS A 5 -9.08 -15.30 -27.32
N GLU A 6 -9.34 -14.38 -28.24
CA GLU A 6 -9.81 -13.02 -27.92
C GLU A 6 -11.09 -13.02 -27.06
N LYS A 7 -12.09 -13.82 -27.42
CA LYS A 7 -13.35 -13.91 -26.67
C LYS A 7 -13.13 -14.41 -25.24
N GLU A 8 -12.27 -15.40 -25.07
CA GLU A 8 -11.94 -15.92 -23.73
C GLU A 8 -11.16 -14.89 -22.92
N PHE A 9 -10.24 -14.16 -23.55
CA PHE A 9 -9.54 -13.06 -22.92
C PHE A 9 -10.49 -11.96 -22.43
N GLN A 10 -11.45 -11.53 -23.27
CA GLN A 10 -12.45 -10.54 -22.88
C GLN A 10 -13.29 -10.99 -21.68
N GLN A 11 -13.71 -12.26 -21.65
CA GLN A 11 -14.43 -12.83 -20.51
C GLN A 11 -13.57 -12.87 -19.24
N ARG A 12 -12.30 -13.24 -19.37
CA ARG A 12 -11.36 -13.26 -18.24
C ARG A 12 -11.10 -11.84 -17.70
N LEU A 13 -10.96 -10.87 -18.60
CA LEU A 13 -10.86 -9.47 -18.22
C LEU A 13 -12.11 -9.00 -17.47
N LEU A 14 -13.31 -9.34 -17.97
CA LEU A 14 -14.57 -9.01 -17.28
C LEU A 14 -14.62 -9.61 -15.86
N GLN A 15 -14.19 -10.86 -15.68
CA GLN A 15 -14.15 -11.50 -14.36
C GLN A 15 -13.23 -10.76 -13.39
N VAL A 16 -12.03 -10.40 -13.84
CA VAL A 16 -11.07 -9.64 -13.03
C VAL A 16 -11.61 -8.24 -12.71
N VAL A 17 -12.13 -7.53 -13.70
CA VAL A 17 -12.73 -6.21 -13.51
C VAL A 17 -13.90 -6.27 -12.52
N ASN A 18 -14.79 -7.25 -12.63
CA ASN A 18 -15.89 -7.45 -11.70
C ASN A 18 -15.41 -7.75 -10.27
N LYS A 19 -14.33 -8.54 -10.12
CA LYS A 19 -13.68 -8.78 -8.81
C LYS A 19 -13.20 -7.46 -8.21
N LEU A 20 -12.50 -6.64 -8.98
CA LEU A 20 -11.97 -5.35 -8.52
C LEU A 20 -13.09 -4.38 -8.13
N VAL A 21 -14.18 -4.33 -8.90
CA VAL A 21 -15.39 -3.55 -8.57
C VAL A 21 -15.95 -3.96 -7.20
N GLY A 22 -16.07 -5.27 -6.96
CA GLY A 22 -16.51 -5.80 -5.68
C GLY A 22 -15.61 -5.36 -4.53
N ILE A 23 -14.29 -5.50 -4.70
CA ILE A 23 -13.28 -5.08 -3.71
C ILE A 23 -13.38 -3.58 -3.46
N ALA A 24 -13.30 -2.74 -4.49
CA ALA A 24 -13.37 -1.28 -4.36
C ALA A 24 -14.61 -0.85 -3.58
N ASN A 25 -15.80 -1.31 -4.01
CA ASN A 25 -17.05 -0.87 -3.39
C ASN A 25 -17.21 -1.37 -1.95
N THR A 26 -16.88 -2.64 -1.67
CA THR A 26 -17.04 -3.20 -0.32
C THR A 26 -15.99 -2.67 0.64
N GLN A 27 -14.71 -2.64 0.23
CA GLN A 27 -13.62 -2.17 1.09
C GLN A 27 -13.69 -0.67 1.32
N SER A 28 -14.05 0.12 0.31
CA SER A 28 -14.23 1.57 0.44
C SER A 28 -15.36 1.92 1.41
N THR A 29 -16.52 1.25 1.28
CA THR A 29 -17.67 1.47 2.18
C THR A 29 -17.33 1.13 3.63
N ARG A 30 -16.69 -0.03 3.87
CA ARG A 30 -16.27 -0.46 5.21
C ARG A 30 -15.25 0.51 5.81
N TYR A 31 -14.26 0.91 5.02
CA TYR A 31 -13.25 1.86 5.44
C TYR A 31 -13.85 3.20 5.81
N LYS A 32 -14.71 3.77 4.96
CA LYS A 32 -15.39 5.04 5.21
C LYS A 32 -16.20 4.99 6.52
N SER A 33 -16.98 3.95 6.73
CA SER A 33 -17.75 3.79 7.97
C SER A 33 -16.85 3.75 9.22
N LYS A 34 -15.72 3.03 9.14
CA LYS A 34 -14.76 2.96 10.26
C LYS A 34 -13.94 4.23 10.43
N TRP A 35 -13.71 4.96 9.34
CA TRP A 35 -13.13 6.28 9.39
C TRP A 35 -14.06 7.25 10.11
N GLU A 36 -15.33 7.34 9.71
CA GLU A 36 -16.32 8.22 10.35
C GLU A 36 -16.44 7.94 11.85
N GLU A 37 -16.41 6.66 12.24
CA GLU A 37 -16.51 6.23 13.64
C GLU A 37 -15.30 6.67 14.49
N TYR A 38 -14.07 6.59 13.97
CA TYR A 38 -12.85 6.74 14.79
C TYR A 38 -11.97 7.93 14.45
N LEU A 39 -12.00 8.40 13.21
CA LEU A 39 -11.15 9.46 12.67
C LEU A 39 -11.96 10.65 12.13
N GLY A 40 -13.29 10.54 11.99
CA GLY A 40 -14.15 11.57 11.41
C GLY A 40 -14.14 12.90 12.19
N ALA A 41 -13.89 12.86 13.49
CA ALA A 41 -13.74 14.07 14.31
C ALA A 41 -12.42 14.82 14.04
N ILE A 42 -11.41 14.13 13.50
CA ILE A 42 -10.06 14.65 13.26
C ILE A 42 -9.93 15.08 11.80
N ASN A 43 -10.40 14.24 10.88
CA ASN A 43 -10.43 14.53 9.46
C ASN A 43 -11.80 14.14 8.89
N LYS A 44 -12.55 15.17 8.49
CA LYS A 44 -13.93 15.04 7.95
C LYS A 44 -13.97 14.57 6.50
N GLU A 45 -12.88 14.75 5.77
CA GLU A 45 -12.81 14.50 4.32
C GLU A 45 -11.61 13.59 4.01
N PRO A 46 -11.66 12.31 4.42
CA PRO A 46 -10.65 11.34 3.98
C PRO A 46 -10.65 11.20 2.48
N TYR A 47 -9.47 10.87 1.94
CA TYR A 47 -9.42 10.30 0.60
C TYR A 47 -10.07 8.91 0.64
N ILE A 48 -10.95 8.61 -0.32
CA ILE A 48 -11.70 7.35 -0.38
C ILE A 48 -11.63 6.80 -1.81
N VAL A 49 -11.54 5.47 -1.94
CA VAL A 49 -11.62 4.80 -3.24
C VAL A 49 -13.00 5.02 -3.86
N ARG A 50 -13.04 5.58 -5.07
CA ARG A 50 -14.30 5.84 -5.77
C ARG A 50 -15.12 4.57 -5.97
N ARG A 51 -16.44 4.75 -5.97
CA ARG A 51 -17.36 3.66 -6.31
C ARG A 51 -17.26 3.37 -7.80
N LEU A 52 -17.20 2.08 -8.14
CA LEU A 52 -17.24 1.60 -9.52
C LEU A 52 -18.59 0.94 -9.82
N ILE A 53 -19.16 1.25 -10.98
CA ILE A 53 -20.43 0.66 -11.44
C ILE A 53 -20.17 0.02 -12.79
N LEU A 54 -20.19 -1.31 -12.82
CA LEU A 54 -19.91 -2.13 -14.00
C LEU A 54 -21.23 -2.64 -14.60
N ASP A 55 -21.48 -2.26 -15.84
CA ASP A 55 -22.43 -2.93 -16.72
C ASP A 55 -21.67 -4.02 -17.47
N LYS A 56 -21.89 -5.28 -17.07
CA LYS A 56 -21.15 -6.43 -17.60
C LYS A 56 -21.41 -6.64 -19.09
N GLN A 57 -22.64 -6.39 -19.54
CA GLN A 57 -23.02 -6.60 -20.92
C GLN A 57 -22.38 -5.54 -21.81
N LYS A 58 -22.50 -4.25 -21.41
CA LYS A 58 -21.82 -3.17 -22.14
C LYS A 58 -20.30 -3.31 -22.13
N PHE A 59 -19.70 -3.85 -21.07
CA PHE A 59 -18.26 -4.10 -21.06
C PHE A 59 -17.80 -5.08 -22.16
N ILE A 60 -18.66 -6.04 -22.53
CA ILE A 60 -18.38 -7.00 -23.61
C ILE A 60 -18.77 -6.42 -24.98
N ASP A 61 -19.92 -5.77 -25.08
CA ASP A 61 -20.48 -5.40 -26.38
C ASP A 61 -20.04 -4.02 -26.88
N ASP A 62 -19.71 -3.10 -25.96
CA ASP A 62 -19.39 -1.71 -26.27
C ASP A 62 -17.91 -1.43 -25.94
N LEU A 63 -17.11 -1.32 -27.00
CA LEU A 63 -15.69 -1.03 -26.92
C LEU A 63 -15.40 0.35 -26.29
N LYS A 64 -16.25 1.36 -26.56
CA LYS A 64 -16.10 2.70 -25.98
C LYS A 64 -16.37 2.65 -24.48
N TYR A 65 -17.47 1.99 -24.08
CA TYR A 65 -17.77 1.77 -22.67
C TYR A 65 -16.62 1.05 -21.95
N ARG A 66 -16.02 0.03 -22.58
CA ARG A 66 -14.87 -0.70 -22.03
C ARG A 66 -13.67 0.22 -21.77
N VAL A 67 -13.32 1.08 -22.74
CA VAL A 67 -12.23 2.07 -22.60
C VAL A 67 -12.51 3.02 -21.44
N ASP A 68 -13.72 3.60 -21.40
CA ASP A 68 -14.14 4.54 -20.36
C ASP A 68 -14.14 3.87 -18.97
N PHE A 69 -14.60 2.62 -18.90
CA PHE A 69 -14.57 1.86 -17.65
C PHE A 69 -13.14 1.57 -17.18
N LEU A 70 -12.25 1.15 -18.07
CA LEU A 70 -10.84 0.92 -17.73
C LEU A 70 -10.15 2.20 -17.25
N LYS A 71 -10.54 3.37 -17.77
CA LYS A 71 -10.11 4.67 -17.23
C LYS A 71 -10.60 4.90 -15.81
N HIS A 72 -11.87 4.63 -15.51
CA HIS A 72 -12.37 4.77 -14.13
C HIS A 72 -11.70 3.78 -13.16
N LEU A 73 -11.35 2.58 -13.64
CA LEU A 73 -10.61 1.61 -12.84
C LEU A 73 -9.15 2.05 -12.61
N ASP A 74 -8.49 2.62 -13.62
CA ASP A 74 -7.17 3.26 -13.53
C ASP A 74 -7.18 4.32 -12.42
N ASP A 75 -8.17 5.22 -12.44
CA ASP A 75 -8.30 6.23 -11.40
C ASP A 75 -8.57 5.63 -10.01
N ALA A 76 -9.33 4.54 -9.90
CA ALA A 76 -9.57 3.85 -8.62
C ALA A 76 -8.30 3.17 -8.06
N ILE A 77 -7.37 2.74 -8.92
CA ILE A 77 -6.03 2.28 -8.51
C ILE A 77 -5.25 3.42 -7.85
N ILE A 78 -5.28 4.61 -8.46
CA ILE A 78 -4.65 5.81 -7.88
C ILE A 78 -5.32 6.18 -6.55
N ASP A 79 -6.65 6.11 -6.48
CA ASP A 79 -7.38 6.42 -5.25
C ASP A 79 -6.95 5.54 -4.07
N GLY A 80 -6.67 4.25 -4.32
CA GLY A 80 -6.24 3.32 -3.29
C GLY A 80 -4.90 3.71 -2.65
N PHE A 81 -3.98 4.26 -3.45
CA PHE A 81 -2.71 4.80 -2.94
C PHE A 81 -2.96 6.04 -2.05
N TYR A 82 -3.75 7.01 -2.53
CA TYR A 82 -4.04 8.23 -1.78
C TYR A 82 -4.89 7.99 -0.53
N THR A 83 -5.72 6.95 -0.52
CA THR A 83 -6.46 6.53 0.70
C THR A 83 -5.48 6.10 1.80
N ILE A 84 -4.44 5.34 1.46
CA ILE A 84 -3.40 4.92 2.43
C ILE A 84 -2.58 6.13 2.90
N LYS A 85 -2.24 7.04 1.98
CA LYS A 85 -1.55 8.29 2.32
C LYS A 85 -2.37 9.12 3.30
N SER A 86 -3.64 9.36 2.98
CA SER A 86 -4.58 10.12 3.82
C SER A 86 -4.72 9.52 5.22
N LEU A 87 -4.73 8.17 5.34
CA LEU A 87 -4.70 7.48 6.63
C LEU A 87 -3.43 7.81 7.42
N LEU A 88 -2.27 7.61 6.81
CA LEU A 88 -0.99 7.81 7.50
C LEU A 88 -0.81 9.30 7.88
N GLU A 89 -1.21 10.23 7.01
CA GLU A 89 -1.19 11.67 7.30
C GLU A 89 -2.08 11.97 8.50
N THR A 90 -3.33 11.51 8.47
CA THR A 90 -4.29 11.73 9.57
C THR A 90 -3.76 11.12 10.87
N LEU A 91 -3.15 9.93 10.83
CA LEU A 91 -2.62 9.29 12.03
C LEU A 91 -1.42 10.05 12.62
N TYR A 92 -0.40 10.35 11.81
CA TYR A 92 0.87 10.88 12.30
C TYR A 92 0.90 12.39 12.45
N ARG A 93 0.07 13.13 11.70
CA ARG A 93 0.01 14.58 11.76
C ARG A 93 -1.01 15.08 12.78
N ASP A 94 -2.17 14.43 12.85
CA ASP A 94 -3.32 14.99 13.57
C ASP A 94 -3.79 14.10 14.72
N TYR A 95 -3.93 12.79 14.50
CA TYR A 95 -4.52 11.87 15.48
C TYR A 95 -3.70 11.77 16.75
N PHE A 96 -2.41 11.43 16.65
CA PHE A 96 -1.63 11.19 17.85
C PHE A 96 -1.43 12.42 18.72
N ASP A 97 -1.53 13.62 18.14
CA ASP A 97 -1.39 14.87 18.87
C ASP A 97 -2.76 15.43 19.34
N SER A 98 -3.86 14.80 18.91
CA SER A 98 -5.23 15.17 19.28
C SER A 98 -5.57 14.87 20.74
N ASP A 99 -6.54 15.62 21.27
CA ASP A 99 -7.12 15.36 22.60
C ASP A 99 -7.79 13.98 22.67
N PHE A 100 -8.31 13.48 21.56
CA PHE A 100 -8.91 12.16 21.49
C PHE A 100 -7.89 11.06 21.77
N SER A 101 -6.72 11.13 21.13
CA SER A 101 -5.61 10.19 21.38
C SER A 101 -5.13 10.29 22.83
N LYS A 102 -4.90 11.51 23.32
CA LYS A 102 -4.41 11.77 24.69
C LYS A 102 -5.37 11.27 25.77
N LYS A 103 -6.68 11.31 25.53
CA LYS A 103 -7.70 10.74 26.44
C LYS A 103 -7.79 9.21 26.35
N SER A 104 -7.51 8.64 25.17
CA SER A 104 -7.66 7.20 24.92
C SER A 104 -6.43 6.39 25.33
N PHE A 105 -5.24 6.98 25.22
CA PHE A 105 -3.95 6.32 25.38
C PHE A 105 -2.97 7.14 26.23
N LYS A 106 -2.25 6.47 27.11
CA LYS A 106 -1.12 7.08 27.84
C LYS A 106 0.03 7.40 26.88
N ASP A 107 0.91 8.32 27.26
CA ASP A 107 2.03 8.74 26.39
C ASP A 107 2.92 7.57 25.94
N GLU A 108 3.25 6.64 26.85
CA GLU A 108 4.00 5.43 26.49
C GLU A 108 3.23 4.50 25.54
N GLU A 109 1.90 4.41 25.70
CA GLU A 109 1.04 3.62 24.80
C GLU A 109 1.01 4.25 23.41
N GLN A 110 0.87 5.58 23.32
CA GLN A 110 0.91 6.32 22.06
C GLN A 110 2.26 6.17 21.36
N LEU A 111 3.36 6.22 22.11
CA LEU A 111 4.70 6.00 21.57
C LEU A 111 4.83 4.61 20.94
N ILE A 112 4.43 3.57 21.66
CA ILE A 112 4.46 2.18 21.14
C ILE A 112 3.53 2.03 19.93
N LEU A 113 2.35 2.67 19.94
CA LEU A 113 1.42 2.65 18.81
C LEU A 113 2.02 3.29 17.56
N LYS A 114 2.71 4.43 17.67
CA LYS A 114 3.41 5.07 16.54
C LYS A 114 4.42 4.12 15.89
N TYR A 115 5.18 3.35 16.67
CA TYR A 115 6.10 2.35 16.13
C TYR A 115 5.37 1.13 15.55
N TYR A 116 4.34 0.65 16.25
CA TYR A 116 3.58 -0.52 15.85
C TYR A 116 2.85 -0.31 14.52
N ILE A 117 2.16 0.82 14.36
CA ILE A 117 1.42 1.16 13.14
C ILE A 117 2.35 1.33 11.94
N ALA A 118 3.49 2.02 12.10
CA ALA A 118 4.48 2.14 11.04
C ALA A 118 4.98 0.77 10.58
N LYS A 119 5.27 -0.12 11.53
CA LYS A 119 5.68 -1.50 11.23
C LYS A 119 4.57 -2.29 10.52
N GLU A 120 3.31 -2.19 10.96
CA GLU A 120 2.18 -2.91 10.37
C GLU A 120 1.83 -2.43 8.96
N ILE A 121 2.00 -1.14 8.66
CA ILE A 121 1.69 -0.59 7.33
C ILE A 121 2.95 -0.58 6.46
N LEU A 122 3.97 0.20 6.81
CA LEU A 122 5.16 0.40 5.97
C LEU A 122 6.04 -0.84 5.89
N GLY A 123 6.11 -1.63 6.97
CA GLY A 123 6.84 -2.90 6.98
C GLY A 123 6.21 -3.95 6.04
N ASN A 124 4.88 -3.96 5.94
CA ASN A 124 4.13 -4.87 5.07
C ASN A 124 3.97 -4.35 3.64
N LEU A 125 3.97 -3.02 3.43
CA LEU A 125 3.74 -2.37 2.15
C LEU A 125 5.00 -1.69 1.62
N ILE A 126 6.04 -2.49 1.38
CA ILE A 126 7.34 -2.01 0.87
C ILE A 126 7.20 -1.18 -0.42
N GLN A 127 6.32 -1.61 -1.34
CA GLN A 127 6.08 -0.85 -2.59
C GLN A 127 5.45 0.51 -2.33
N TYR A 128 4.52 0.62 -1.37
CA TYR A 128 3.98 1.91 -0.95
C TYR A 128 5.10 2.80 -0.39
N ASN A 129 5.92 2.25 0.51
CA ASN A 129 6.99 3.01 1.17
C ASN A 129 8.08 3.51 0.18
N LYS A 130 8.26 2.81 -0.94
CA LYS A 130 9.13 3.28 -2.05
C LYS A 130 8.56 4.49 -2.79
N MET A 131 7.24 4.66 -2.77
CA MET A 131 6.52 5.71 -3.47
C MET A 131 6.24 6.93 -2.60
N ASP A 132 6.02 6.73 -1.30
CA ASP A 132 5.73 7.79 -0.33
C ASP A 132 6.40 7.49 1.02
N HIS A 133 7.30 8.38 1.42
CA HIS A 133 8.08 8.27 2.67
C HIS A 133 8.01 9.52 3.56
N GLU A 134 7.31 10.56 3.11
CA GLU A 134 7.21 11.85 3.82
C GLU A 134 6.09 11.86 4.86
N THR A 135 5.07 11.03 4.64
CA THR A 135 3.85 11.00 5.46
C THR A 135 4.10 10.52 6.90
N VAL A 136 5.08 9.63 7.07
CA VAL A 136 5.43 9.06 8.37
C VAL A 136 6.82 9.57 8.76
N PRO A 137 7.00 10.13 9.98
CA PRO A 137 8.30 10.63 10.40
C PRO A 137 9.41 9.60 10.23
N LEU A 138 10.55 10.02 9.69
CA LEU A 138 11.62 9.15 9.22
C LEU A 138 12.12 8.14 10.26
N LYS A 139 12.14 8.47 11.56
CA LYS A 139 12.51 7.52 12.62
C LYS A 139 11.61 6.27 12.65
N TYR A 140 10.32 6.43 12.42
CA TYR A 140 9.36 5.32 12.39
C TYR A 140 9.51 4.52 11.09
N ASN A 141 9.84 5.18 9.99
CA ASN A 141 10.11 4.52 8.70
C ASN A 141 11.36 3.64 8.78
N ILE A 142 12.46 4.16 9.33
CA ILE A 142 13.69 3.40 9.60
C ILE A 142 13.39 2.16 10.43
N MET A 143 12.63 2.31 11.53
CA MET A 143 12.28 1.17 12.37
C MET A 143 11.33 0.20 11.67
N ALA A 144 10.30 0.67 10.97
CA ALA A 144 9.38 -0.20 10.24
C ALA A 144 10.12 -1.10 9.23
N ARG A 145 11.14 -0.55 8.55
CA ARG A 145 11.92 -1.29 7.57
C ARG A 145 12.92 -2.26 8.19
N ASN A 146 13.61 -1.84 9.25
CA ASN A 146 14.78 -2.55 9.78
C ASN A 146 14.46 -3.41 11.02
N TYR A 147 13.31 -3.21 11.67
CA TYR A 147 12.99 -3.83 12.96
C TYR A 147 13.20 -5.34 12.99
N LEU A 148 12.77 -6.07 11.95
CA LEU A 148 12.90 -7.53 11.94
C LEU A 148 14.37 -7.98 11.93
N LEU A 149 15.22 -7.30 11.15
CA LEU A 149 16.65 -7.62 11.08
C LEU A 149 17.37 -7.20 12.37
N ILE A 150 17.09 -6.00 12.89
CA ILE A 150 17.61 -5.55 14.20
C ILE A 150 17.21 -6.54 15.31
N LYS A 151 15.99 -7.10 15.25
CA LYS A 151 15.52 -8.10 16.22
C LYS A 151 16.25 -9.44 16.12
N LEU A 152 16.53 -9.90 14.90
CA LEU A 152 17.09 -11.23 14.68
C LEU A 152 18.60 -11.28 14.88
N SER A 153 19.31 -10.27 14.37
CA SER A 153 20.77 -10.25 14.32
C SER A 153 21.39 -8.96 14.83
N GLY A 154 20.61 -7.90 15.06
CA GLY A 154 21.14 -6.54 15.13
C GLY A 154 21.52 -6.01 13.73
N LEU A 155 21.86 -4.73 13.64
CA LEU A 155 22.35 -4.09 12.41
C LEU A 155 23.37 -2.99 12.72
N THR A 156 24.28 -2.72 11.78
CA THR A 156 25.11 -1.50 11.77
C THR A 156 24.37 -0.31 11.15
N ASP A 157 24.94 0.88 11.28
CA ASP A 157 24.56 2.08 10.55
C ASP A 157 24.59 1.88 9.04
N GLU A 158 25.65 1.29 8.51
CA GLU A 158 25.83 1.02 7.07
C GLU A 158 24.72 0.12 6.51
N GLU A 159 24.37 -0.96 7.22
CA GLU A 159 23.29 -1.87 6.81
C GLU A 159 21.92 -1.18 6.83
N ILE A 160 21.68 -0.32 7.83
CA ILE A 160 20.46 0.49 7.89
C ILE A 160 20.40 1.44 6.69
N LEU A 161 21.48 2.16 6.39
CA LEU A 161 21.55 3.06 5.24
C LEU A 161 21.30 2.32 3.92
N GLU A 162 21.89 1.15 3.72
CA GLU A 162 21.66 0.32 2.53
C GLU A 162 20.17 -0.08 2.41
N ASN A 163 19.55 -0.45 3.52
CA ASN A 163 18.13 -0.80 3.55
C ASN A 163 17.21 0.39 3.28
N MET A 164 17.58 1.60 3.71
CA MET A 164 16.84 2.83 3.39
C MET A 164 17.00 3.20 1.92
N LYS A 165 18.19 3.05 1.35
CA LYS A 165 18.44 3.28 -0.08
C LYS A 165 17.60 2.38 -0.98
N LYS A 166 17.37 1.12 -0.57
CA LYS A 166 16.44 0.19 -1.28
C LYS A 166 15.00 0.70 -1.35
N LEU A 167 14.62 1.65 -0.48
CA LEU A 167 13.33 2.33 -0.46
C LEU A 167 13.33 3.67 -1.20
N ASN A 168 14.44 4.06 -1.85
CA ASN A 168 14.65 5.40 -2.39
C ASN A 168 14.60 6.51 -1.32
N ILE A 169 15.00 6.19 -0.08
CA ILE A 169 15.11 7.14 1.00
C ILE A 169 16.60 7.39 1.24
N ASP A 170 17.06 8.58 0.89
CA ASP A 170 18.45 8.99 1.12
C ASP A 170 18.57 9.64 2.51
N VAL A 171 19.44 9.08 3.34
CA VAL A 171 19.64 9.51 4.74
C VAL A 171 21.14 9.66 4.96
N SER A 172 21.59 10.84 5.39
CA SER A 172 22.99 11.02 5.77
C SER A 172 23.30 10.24 7.06
N LEU A 173 24.57 9.90 7.26
CA LEU A 173 24.99 9.20 8.48
C LEU A 173 24.69 10.01 9.75
N GLU A 174 24.90 11.33 9.71
CA GLU A 174 24.60 12.24 10.80
C GLU A 174 23.11 12.24 11.13
N LYS A 175 22.27 12.27 10.08
CA LYS A 175 20.82 12.23 10.26
C LYS A 175 20.36 10.89 10.82
N LEU A 176 20.96 9.79 10.36
CA LEU A 176 20.69 8.47 10.92
C LEU A 176 21.04 8.44 12.41
N HIS A 177 22.23 8.92 12.80
CA HIS A 177 22.64 8.97 14.21
C HIS A 177 21.67 9.79 15.07
N GLU A 178 21.26 10.97 14.60
CA GLU A 178 20.25 11.80 15.26
C GLU A 178 18.94 11.03 15.49
N LEU A 179 18.43 10.37 14.46
CA LEU A 179 17.17 9.63 14.54
C LEU A 179 17.29 8.39 15.42
N MET A 180 18.37 7.64 15.31
CA MET A 180 18.59 6.45 16.14
C MET A 180 18.82 6.81 17.61
N ASN A 181 19.41 7.98 17.92
CA ASN A 181 19.47 8.49 19.30
C ASN A 181 18.06 8.72 19.85
N LYS A 182 17.14 9.26 19.05
CA LYS A 182 15.74 9.40 19.45
C LYS A 182 15.07 8.04 19.68
N VAL A 183 15.33 7.04 18.83
CA VAL A 183 14.76 5.69 19.00
C VAL A 183 15.31 4.99 20.25
N GLU A 184 16.58 5.21 20.59
CA GLU A 184 17.19 4.73 21.84
C GLU A 184 16.58 5.43 23.07
N ASN A 185 16.40 6.75 23.02
CA ASN A 185 15.72 7.51 24.09
C ASN A 185 14.25 7.10 24.26
N ASP A 186 13.59 6.69 23.17
CA ASP A 186 12.26 6.06 23.21
C ASP A 186 12.28 4.65 23.86
N GLY A 187 13.47 4.12 24.18
CA GLY A 187 13.69 2.84 24.84
C GLY A 187 13.58 1.60 23.94
N ILE A 188 13.44 1.78 22.62
CA ILE A 188 13.16 0.69 21.67
C ILE A 188 14.42 -0.11 21.33
N ILE A 189 15.54 0.58 21.19
CA ILE A 189 16.83 -0.02 20.82
C ILE A 189 17.90 0.27 21.87
N LYS A 190 19.01 -0.46 21.79
CA LYS A 190 20.27 -0.19 22.46
C LYS A 190 21.37 -0.03 21.41
N LYS A 191 22.28 0.90 21.66
CA LYS A 191 23.49 1.09 20.85
C LYS A 191 24.71 0.52 21.54
N THR A 192 25.54 -0.17 20.77
CA THR A 192 26.85 -0.63 21.21
C THR A 192 27.87 -0.18 20.19
N VAL A 193 28.95 0.47 20.63
CA VAL A 193 30.08 0.80 19.75
C VAL A 193 30.97 -0.43 19.64
N GLN A 194 31.21 -0.89 18.41
CA GLN A 194 32.11 -1.99 18.13
C GLN A 194 33.54 -1.49 17.87
N ASP A 195 34.51 -2.41 17.87
CA ASP A 195 35.89 -2.12 17.52
C ASP A 195 35.96 -1.48 16.12
N GLY A 196 36.61 -0.32 16.01
CA GLY A 196 36.64 0.49 14.79
C GLY A 196 35.63 1.64 14.76
N GLY A 197 34.78 1.79 15.78
CA GLY A 197 33.89 2.94 15.93
C GLY A 197 32.51 2.79 15.28
N THR A 198 32.24 1.66 14.63
CA THR A 198 30.93 1.33 14.04
C THR A 198 29.88 1.16 15.13
N ILE A 199 28.68 1.73 14.92
CA ILE A 199 27.56 1.62 15.87
C ILE A 199 26.69 0.44 15.49
N PHE A 200 26.51 -0.47 16.45
CA PHE A 200 25.65 -1.64 16.33
C PHE A 200 24.35 -1.45 17.12
N TYR A 201 23.22 -1.70 16.48
CA TYR A 201 21.88 -1.50 17.03
C TYR A 201 21.21 -2.84 17.32
N THR A 202 20.64 -3.00 18.52
CA THR A 202 19.86 -4.18 18.92
C THR A 202 18.52 -3.78 19.54
N ILE A 203 17.53 -4.67 19.52
CA ILE A 203 16.24 -4.40 20.16
C ILE A 203 16.40 -4.44 21.69
N ASN A 204 16.05 -3.35 22.35
CA ASN A 204 15.94 -3.28 23.81
C ASN A 204 14.52 -3.62 24.29
N LYS A 205 13.50 -3.10 23.60
CA LYS A 205 12.08 -3.34 23.89
C LYS A 205 11.36 -3.73 22.62
N GLU A 206 10.68 -4.86 22.64
CA GLU A 206 9.91 -5.30 21.49
C GLU A 206 8.74 -4.34 21.17
N ILE A 207 8.57 -4.02 19.89
CA ILE A 207 7.39 -3.31 19.38
C ILE A 207 6.22 -4.30 19.34
N LYS A 208 5.60 -4.52 20.51
CA LYS A 208 4.43 -5.36 20.75
C LYS A 208 3.45 -4.61 21.66
N LEU A 209 2.16 -4.79 21.40
CA LEU A 209 1.10 -4.23 22.25
C LEU A 209 0.92 -5.13 23.49
N SER A 210 0.82 -4.53 24.68
CA SER A 210 0.35 -5.23 25.88
C SER A 210 -1.10 -5.69 25.70
N ASP A 211 -1.58 -6.63 26.49
CA ASP A 211 -2.96 -7.13 26.35
C ASP A 211 -4.02 -6.04 26.53
N SER A 212 -3.80 -5.10 27.46
CA SER A 212 -4.69 -3.96 27.67
C SER A 212 -4.68 -3.01 26.46
N LEU A 213 -3.48 -2.66 25.96
CA LEU A 213 -3.33 -1.79 24.80
C LEU A 213 -3.89 -2.44 23.54
N LYS A 214 -3.67 -3.74 23.36
CA LYS A 214 -4.17 -4.52 22.22
C LYS A 214 -5.70 -4.51 22.17
N LYS A 215 -6.38 -4.64 23.31
CA LYS A 215 -7.86 -4.53 23.36
C LYS A 215 -8.33 -3.15 22.88
N LYS A 216 -7.72 -2.07 23.37
CA LYS A 216 -8.05 -0.70 22.93
C LYS A 216 -7.77 -0.51 21.44
N TYR A 217 -6.58 -0.91 20.98
CA TYR A 217 -6.18 -0.85 19.58
C TYR A 217 -7.16 -1.59 18.66
N ASN A 218 -7.56 -2.81 19.04
CA ASN A 218 -8.48 -3.63 18.26
C ASN A 218 -9.85 -2.95 18.08
N ASN A 219 -10.30 -2.22 19.10
CA ASN A 219 -11.58 -1.53 19.09
C ASN A 219 -11.53 -0.20 18.33
N LEU A 220 -10.41 0.54 18.40
CA LEU A 220 -10.33 1.92 17.91
C LEU A 220 -9.59 2.06 16.57
N LEU A 221 -8.48 1.35 16.38
CA LEU A 221 -7.53 1.64 15.30
C LEU A 221 -7.33 0.48 14.33
N ARG A 222 -7.40 -0.77 14.81
CA ARG A 222 -7.17 -1.95 13.97
C ARG A 222 -7.98 -1.95 12.66
N PRO A 223 -9.29 -1.61 12.67
CA PRO A 223 -10.08 -1.67 11.44
C PRO A 223 -9.56 -0.76 10.33
N VAL A 224 -9.02 0.42 10.68
CA VAL A 224 -8.44 1.35 9.71
C VAL A 224 -6.97 1.06 9.41
N VAL A 225 -6.20 0.55 10.39
CA VAL A 225 -4.77 0.24 10.24
C VAL A 225 -4.50 -1.04 9.44
N GLU A 226 -5.36 -2.05 9.54
CA GLU A 226 -5.21 -3.29 8.76
C GLU A 226 -5.74 -3.16 7.32
N TRP A 227 -6.63 -2.18 7.08
CA TRP A 227 -7.25 -1.98 5.79
C TRP A 227 -6.24 -1.78 4.64
N PRO A 228 -5.19 -0.93 4.76
CA PRO A 228 -4.17 -0.77 3.73
C PRO A 228 -3.60 -2.09 3.23
N THR A 229 -3.21 -2.99 4.14
CA THR A 229 -2.60 -4.27 3.80
C THR A 229 -3.60 -5.21 3.12
N GLN A 230 -4.84 -5.26 3.62
CA GLN A 230 -5.89 -6.09 3.05
C GLN A 230 -6.30 -5.60 1.65
N PHE A 231 -6.49 -4.29 1.50
CA PHE A 231 -6.82 -3.65 0.24
C PHE A 231 -5.70 -3.83 -0.78
N TRP A 232 -4.44 -3.53 -0.41
CA TRP A 232 -3.29 -3.64 -1.30
C TRP A 232 -3.11 -5.05 -1.85
N ARG A 233 -3.23 -6.06 -0.98
CA ARG A 233 -3.06 -7.47 -1.36
C ARG A 233 -4.19 -7.97 -2.26
N SER A 234 -5.39 -7.44 -2.13
CA SER A 234 -6.56 -7.90 -2.90
C SER A 234 -6.74 -7.11 -4.19
N PHE A 235 -6.77 -5.78 -4.11
CA PHE A 235 -7.10 -4.89 -5.23
C PHE A 235 -5.99 -4.81 -6.27
N TYR A 236 -4.72 -4.83 -5.86
CA TYR A 236 -3.58 -4.80 -6.80
C TYR A 236 -3.09 -6.18 -7.22
N ASN A 237 -3.93 -7.21 -7.06
CA ASN A 237 -3.63 -8.56 -7.53
C ASN A 237 -4.44 -8.86 -8.80
N LEU A 238 -3.74 -8.86 -9.94
CA LEU A 238 -4.29 -9.11 -11.27
C LEU A 238 -3.80 -10.43 -11.86
N ARG A 239 -3.26 -11.36 -11.04
CA ARG A 239 -2.58 -12.57 -11.53
C ARG A 239 -3.43 -13.44 -12.45
N GLU A 240 -4.75 -13.35 -12.34
CA GLU A 240 -5.67 -14.06 -13.23
C GLU A 240 -5.58 -13.60 -14.69
N LEU A 241 -5.02 -12.41 -14.95
CA LEU A 241 -4.70 -11.91 -16.29
C LEU A 241 -3.38 -12.42 -16.85
N ASN A 242 -2.62 -13.23 -16.10
CA ASN A 242 -1.32 -13.76 -16.55
C ASN A 242 -1.52 -14.98 -17.46
N VAL A 243 -1.93 -14.70 -18.69
CA VAL A 243 -2.27 -15.69 -19.72
C VAL A 243 -1.43 -15.47 -20.98
N SER A 244 -1.38 -16.50 -21.83
CA SER A 244 -0.83 -16.37 -23.18
C SER A 244 -1.98 -16.08 -24.15
N ILE A 245 -1.71 -15.27 -25.17
CA ILE A 245 -2.69 -14.86 -26.17
C ILE A 245 -2.38 -15.55 -27.51
N GLU A 246 -3.40 -16.08 -28.16
CA GLU A 246 -3.32 -16.72 -29.48
C GLU A 246 -3.10 -15.71 -30.62
N ASP A 247 -2.69 -16.20 -31.80
CA ASP A 247 -2.36 -15.37 -32.98
C ASP A 247 -3.54 -14.59 -33.56
N ASP A 248 -4.77 -14.93 -33.19
CA ASP A 248 -6.01 -14.30 -33.66
C ASP A 248 -6.31 -12.94 -33.00
N CYS A 249 -5.59 -12.58 -31.93
CA CYS A 249 -5.82 -11.32 -31.23
C CYS A 249 -5.11 -10.14 -31.90
N LYS A 250 -5.87 -9.08 -32.18
CA LYS A 250 -5.29 -7.81 -32.66
C LYS A 250 -4.19 -7.33 -31.71
N PHE A 251 -3.10 -6.79 -32.25
CA PHE A 251 -1.96 -6.28 -31.49
C PHE A 251 -1.39 -7.24 -30.42
N LYS A 252 -1.39 -8.55 -30.73
CA LYS A 252 -0.93 -9.62 -29.83
C LYS A 252 0.32 -9.27 -29.04
N ASP A 253 1.41 -8.86 -29.68
CA ASP A 253 2.69 -8.61 -29.01
C ASP A 253 2.59 -7.54 -27.91
N PHE A 254 1.81 -6.49 -28.18
CA PHE A 254 1.54 -5.45 -27.19
C PHE A 254 0.73 -6.02 -26.03
N LEU A 255 -0.35 -6.74 -26.31
CA LEU A 255 -1.20 -7.33 -25.28
C LEU A 255 -0.41 -8.34 -24.42
N GLN A 256 0.37 -9.23 -25.03
CA GLN A 256 1.19 -10.22 -24.34
C GLN A 256 2.20 -9.55 -23.39
N LYS A 257 2.84 -8.46 -23.83
CA LYS A 257 3.74 -7.67 -22.98
C LYS A 257 3.01 -7.08 -21.77
N VAL A 258 1.80 -6.56 -21.97
CA VAL A 258 0.97 -6.03 -20.88
C VAL A 258 0.62 -7.13 -19.88
N LEU A 259 0.09 -8.26 -20.37
CA LEU A 259 -0.38 -9.36 -19.53
C LEU A 259 0.74 -10.03 -18.74
N SER A 260 1.98 -10.09 -19.28
CA SER A 260 3.14 -10.62 -18.55
C SER A 260 3.42 -9.89 -17.22
N LYS A 261 3.03 -8.61 -17.12
CA LYS A 261 3.22 -7.82 -15.89
C LYS A 261 2.22 -8.16 -14.80
N SER A 262 1.09 -8.79 -15.14
CA SER A 262 0.09 -9.22 -14.17
C SER A 262 0.57 -10.36 -13.25
N ALA A 263 1.66 -11.05 -13.59
CA ALA A 263 2.32 -12.03 -12.73
C ALA A 263 2.82 -11.41 -11.41
N ILE A 264 3.15 -10.13 -11.43
CA ILE A 264 3.66 -9.36 -10.29
C ILE A 264 2.49 -8.72 -9.54
N GLN A 265 2.48 -8.86 -8.22
CA GLN A 265 1.47 -8.23 -7.36
C GLN A 265 1.93 -6.84 -6.90
N GLY A 266 0.99 -5.91 -6.81
CA GLY A 266 1.18 -4.59 -6.20
C GLY A 266 0.93 -3.43 -7.16
N PHE A 267 0.95 -2.22 -6.61
CA PHE A 267 0.45 -1.01 -7.27
C PHE A 267 1.05 -0.81 -8.66
N SER A 268 2.39 -0.78 -8.80
CA SER A 268 3.04 -0.44 -10.07
C SER A 268 2.71 -1.44 -11.19
N ALA A 269 2.53 -2.72 -10.84
CA ALA A 269 2.14 -3.74 -11.81
C ALA A 269 0.66 -3.59 -12.20
N ALA A 270 -0.22 -3.37 -11.23
CA ALA A 270 -1.64 -3.17 -11.48
C ALA A 270 -1.92 -1.91 -12.31
N ASP A 271 -1.33 -0.78 -11.93
CA ASP A 271 -1.38 0.50 -12.64
C ASP A 271 -0.91 0.32 -14.10
N PHE A 272 0.27 -0.29 -14.29
CA PHE A 272 0.79 -0.56 -15.63
C PHE A 272 -0.18 -1.41 -16.47
N VAL A 273 -0.72 -2.49 -15.90
CA VAL A 273 -1.60 -3.40 -16.64
C VAL A 273 -2.89 -2.69 -17.05
N ILE A 274 -3.61 -2.06 -16.12
CA ILE A 274 -4.90 -1.41 -16.41
C ILE A 274 -4.73 -0.25 -17.39
N LYS A 275 -3.72 0.61 -17.17
CA LYS A 275 -3.43 1.74 -18.05
C LYS A 275 -3.11 1.32 -19.48
N ASN A 276 -2.40 0.20 -19.66
CA ASN A 276 -2.07 -0.28 -21.00
C ASN A 276 -3.17 -1.15 -21.63
N LEU A 277 -4.03 -1.81 -20.84
CA LEU A 277 -5.26 -2.42 -21.35
C LEU A 277 -6.22 -1.37 -21.89
N LYS A 278 -6.33 -0.21 -21.25
CA LYS A 278 -7.05 0.94 -21.79
C LYS A 278 -6.50 1.34 -23.16
N LYS A 279 -5.18 1.56 -23.26
CA LYS A 279 -4.51 1.90 -24.53
C LYS A 279 -4.70 0.84 -25.63
N TYR A 280 -4.69 -0.43 -25.24
CA TYR A 280 -4.96 -1.54 -26.16
C TYR A 280 -6.34 -1.38 -26.82
N TYR A 281 -7.39 -1.19 -26.03
CA TYR A 281 -8.74 -1.02 -26.55
C TYR A 281 -8.97 0.34 -27.23
N GLU A 282 -8.31 1.41 -26.79
CA GLU A 282 -8.28 2.70 -27.52
C GLU A 282 -7.72 2.52 -28.94
N LYS A 283 -6.69 1.68 -29.11
CA LYS A 283 -6.10 1.39 -30.42
C LYS A 283 -7.07 0.61 -31.31
N ILE A 284 -7.75 -0.41 -30.77
CA ILE A 284 -8.79 -1.16 -31.51
C ILE A 284 -9.93 -0.23 -31.92
N LEU A 285 -10.34 0.68 -31.03
CA LEU A 285 -11.46 1.60 -31.29
C LEU A 285 -11.15 2.54 -32.46
N ARG A 286 -9.92 3.04 -32.56
CA ARG A 286 -9.48 3.87 -33.69
C ARG A 286 -9.55 3.10 -35.01
N GLU A 287 -9.02 1.88 -35.07
CA GLU A 287 -9.08 1.05 -36.29
C GLU A 287 -10.50 0.62 -36.70
N THR A 288 -11.46 0.63 -35.78
CA THR A 288 -12.86 0.24 -36.07
C THR A 288 -13.73 1.45 -36.43
N SER A 289 -13.22 2.66 -36.19
CA SER A 289 -13.90 3.93 -36.50
C SER A 289 -13.40 4.56 -37.82
N GLU A 290 -12.37 3.96 -38.43
CA GLU A 290 -11.84 4.24 -39.77
C GLU A 290 -12.47 3.28 -40.78
#